data_AF-A0A371NDD9-F1
#
_entry.id   AF-A0A371NDD9-F1
#
_cell.length_a   1.000
_cell.length_b   1.000
_cell.length_c   1.000
_cell.angle_alpha   90.00
_cell.angle_beta   90.00
_cell.angle_gamma   90.00
#
_symmetry.space_group_name_H-M   'P 1'
#
loop_
_entity.id
_entity.type
_entity.pdbx_description
1 polymer ?
#
loop_
_entity_poly.entity_id
_entity_poly.type
_entity_poly.pdbx_seq_one_letter_code
_entity_poly.pdbx_strand_id
1 'polypeptide(L)'
;MIVLSGSDIDDVVRFISKLEYDHGKKIFLQRVYLDLNTACKLHILSFLEERSRSDISRMAIKRMIEDYEVEYGNLINLAKRDILMWI
;
A
#
# COMPACT_ATOMS: atom_id res chain seq x y z
N MET A 1 -5.27 -18.19 11.84
CA MET A 1 -6.53 -17.77 11.18
C MET A 1 -7.20 -16.79 12.12
N ILE A 2 -7.30 -15.51 11.76
CA ILE A 2 -7.98 -14.52 12.61
C ILE A 2 -9.48 -14.79 12.44
N VAL A 3 -10.15 -15.26 13.49
CA VAL A 3 -11.60 -15.42 13.51
C VAL A 3 -12.15 -14.11 14.05
N LEU A 4 -12.62 -13.25 13.14
CA LEU A 4 -13.26 -11.98 13.49
C LEU A 4 -14.65 -12.30 14.08
N SER A 5 -14.93 -11.76 15.25
CA SER A 5 -16.25 -11.81 15.88
C SER A 5 -17.19 -10.80 15.20
N GLY A 6 -18.51 -10.95 15.39
CA GLY A 6 -19.50 -10.04 14.78
C GLY A 6 -19.29 -8.56 15.16
N SER A 7 -18.78 -8.28 16.35
CA SER A 7 -18.45 -6.92 16.79
C SER A 7 -17.25 -6.32 16.07
N ASP A 8 -16.27 -7.14 15.69
CA ASP A 8 -15.07 -6.68 14.98
C ASP A 8 -15.42 -6.24 13.55
N ILE A 9 -16.42 -6.88 12.93
CA ILE A 9 -16.95 -6.51 11.62
C ILE A 9 -17.64 -5.15 11.70
N ASP A 10 -18.46 -4.92 12.73
CA ASP A 10 -19.14 -3.64 12.93
C ASP A 10 -18.17 -2.48 13.16
N ASP A 11 -17.07 -2.73 13.89
CA ASP A 11 -16.01 -1.75 14.10
C ASP A 11 -15.25 -1.43 12.80
N VAL A 12 -14.97 -2.44 11.98
CA VAL A 12 -14.37 -2.25 10.65
C VAL A 12 -15.32 -1.48 9.73
N VAL A 13 -16.62 -1.80 9.72
CA VAL A 13 -17.62 -1.08 8.89
C VAL A 13 -17.78 0.38 9.34
N ARG A 14 -17.83 0.64 10.65
CA ARG A 14 -17.83 2.01 11.20
C ARG A 14 -16.57 2.77 10.81
N PHE A 15 -15.42 2.12 10.87
CA PHE A 15 -14.15 2.70 10.46
C PHE A 15 -14.09 3.01 8.97
N ILE A 16 -14.55 2.10 8.11
CA ILE A 16 -14.67 2.32 6.65
C ILE A 16 -15.59 3.51 6.35
N SER A 17 -16.78 3.54 6.97
CA SER A 17 -17.74 4.62 6.77
C SER A 17 -17.17 5.99 7.16
N LYS A 18 -16.39 6.03 8.25
CA LYS A 18 -15.68 7.25 8.69
C LYS A 18 -14.58 7.66 7.72
N LEU A 19 -13.82 6.71 7.18
CA LEU A 19 -12.76 6.97 6.19
C LEU A 19 -13.35 7.50 4.87
N GLU A 20 -14.41 6.87 4.36
CA GLU A 20 -15.08 7.31 3.13
C GLU A 20 -15.63 8.74 3.26
N TYR A 21 -16.15 9.09 4.44
CA TYR A 21 -16.60 10.45 4.76
C TYR A 21 -15.44 11.46 4.83
N ASP A 22 -14.35 11.13 5.52
CA ASP A 22 -13.20 12.02 5.71
C ASP A 22 -12.40 12.25 4.40
N HIS A 23 -12.50 11.35 3.43
CA HIS A 23 -11.66 11.34 2.22
C HIS A 23 -12.30 11.94 0.96
N GLY A 24 -13.43 12.65 1.08
CA GLY A 24 -13.98 13.51 0.01
C GLY A 24 -13.06 14.65 -0.46
N LYS A 25 -11.90 14.85 0.19
CA LYS A 25 -10.84 15.78 -0.21
C LYS A 25 -9.49 15.06 -0.26
N LYS A 26 -8.83 15.15 -1.43
CA LYS A 26 -7.54 14.56 -1.80
C LYS A 26 -6.62 14.24 -0.61
N ILE A 27 -6.32 12.95 -0.44
CA ILE A 27 -5.46 12.46 0.64
C ILE A 27 -3.99 12.73 0.31
N PHE A 28 -3.43 13.78 0.89
CA PHE A 28 -1.98 14.03 0.92
C PHE A 28 -1.33 13.22 2.05
N LEU A 29 -1.32 11.90 1.96
CA LEU A 29 -0.46 11.08 2.82
C LEU A 29 0.78 10.66 2.01
N GLN A 30 1.91 11.28 2.33
CA GLN A 30 3.26 10.94 1.86
C GLN A 30 3.57 11.07 0.36
N ARG A 31 3.41 12.24 -0.28
CA ARG A 31 3.96 12.55 -1.64
C ARG A 31 3.65 11.55 -2.79
N VAL A 32 2.91 10.48 -2.53
CA VAL A 32 2.50 9.42 -3.45
C VAL A 32 0.98 9.52 -3.50
N TYR A 33 0.46 9.80 -4.69
CA TYR A 33 -0.98 9.83 -4.90
C TYR A 33 -1.50 8.40 -4.82
N LEU A 34 -2.16 8.05 -3.72
CA LEU A 34 -2.96 6.83 -3.61
C LEU A 34 -4.40 7.16 -4.00
N ASP A 35 -5.03 6.30 -4.78
CA ASP A 35 -6.47 6.37 -4.98
C ASP A 35 -7.21 6.05 -3.67
N LEU A 36 -8.47 6.49 -3.59
CA LEU A 36 -9.30 6.34 -2.40
C LEU A 36 -9.39 4.87 -1.94
N ASN A 37 -9.54 3.94 -2.87
CA ASN A 37 -9.73 2.52 -2.55
C ASN A 37 -8.45 1.95 -1.93
N THR A 38 -7.29 2.25 -2.51
CA THR A 38 -6.00 1.84 -1.97
C THR A 38 -5.72 2.46 -0.61
N ALA A 39 -6.07 3.74 -0.40
CA ALA A 39 -5.94 4.39 0.90
C ALA A 39 -6.80 3.70 1.98
N CYS A 40 -8.07 3.42 1.69
CA CYS A 40 -8.95 2.70 2.62
C CYS A 40 -8.42 1.30 2.96
N LYS A 41 -7.96 0.54 1.96
CA LYS A 41 -7.34 -0.78 2.18
C LYS A 41 -6.10 -0.70 3.07
N LEU A 42 -5.23 0.27 2.84
CA LEU A 42 -4.03 0.47 3.65
C LEU A 42 -4.39 0.79 5.12
N HIS A 43 -5.45 1.57 5.33
CA HIS A 43 -5.97 1.85 6.66
C HIS A 43 -6.50 0.60 7.37
N ILE A 44 -7.28 -0.23 6.66
CA ILE A 44 -7.81 -1.50 7.20
C ILE A 44 -6.67 -2.45 7.56
N LEU A 45 -5.69 -2.62 6.66
CA LEU A 45 -4.53 -3.47 6.90
C LEU A 45 -3.70 -2.98 8.11
N SER A 46 -3.52 -1.66 8.22
CA SER A 46 -2.85 -1.04 9.37
C SER A 46 -3.54 -1.34 10.69
N PHE A 47 -4.88 -1.34 10.69
CA PHE A 47 -5.67 -1.72 11.84
C PHE A 47 -5.53 -3.22 12.16
N LEU A 48 -5.71 -4.10 11.18
CA LEU A 48 -5.70 -5.56 11.37
C LEU A 48 -4.32 -6.12 11.75
N GLU A 49 -3.25 -5.56 11.21
CA GLU A 49 -1.88 -6.02 11.48
C GLU A 49 -1.25 -5.35 12.70
N GLU A 50 -1.91 -4.34 13.29
CA GLU A 50 -1.35 -3.48 14.35
C GLU A 50 -0.01 -2.84 13.95
N ARG A 51 0.11 -2.44 12.68
CA ARG A 51 1.34 -1.88 12.09
C ARG A 51 1.08 -0.52 11.47
N SER A 52 2.12 0.30 11.36
CA SER A 52 1.96 1.63 10.76
C SER A 52 1.66 1.51 9.26
N ARG A 53 0.79 2.41 8.75
CA ARG A 53 0.52 2.54 7.30
C ARG A 53 1.79 2.68 6.48
N SER A 54 2.82 3.36 7.01
CA SER A 54 4.11 3.51 6.33
C SER A 54 4.84 2.19 6.19
N ASP A 55 4.81 1.33 7.22
CA ASP A 55 5.50 0.04 7.19
C ASP A 55 4.84 -0.92 6.20
N ILE A 56 3.51 -0.98 6.22
CA ILE A 56 2.73 -1.79 5.26
C ILE A 56 2.97 -1.31 3.84
N SER A 57 2.97 0.01 3.62
CA SER A 57 3.26 0.59 2.29
C SER A 57 4.65 0.22 1.80
N ARG A 58 5.69 0.32 2.66
CA ARG A 58 7.06 -0.08 2.29
C ARG A 58 7.15 -1.55 1.95
N MET A 59 6.44 -2.42 2.69
CA MET A 59 6.41 -3.84 2.40
C MET A 59 5.71 -4.15 1.07
N ALA A 60 4.58 -3.49 0.78
CA ALA A 60 3.87 -3.64 -0.48
C ALA A 60 4.76 -3.20 -1.67
N ILE A 61 5.40 -2.03 -1.56
CA ILE A 61 6.32 -1.52 -2.59
C ILE A 61 7.50 -2.47 -2.78
N LYS A 62 8.12 -2.93 -1.69
CA LYS A 62 9.24 -3.88 -1.76
C LYS A 62 8.83 -5.15 -2.50
N ARG A 63 7.67 -5.73 -2.17
CA ARG A 63 7.15 -6.93 -2.83
C ARG A 63 6.89 -6.69 -4.32
N MET A 64 6.29 -5.57 -4.69
CA MET A 64 6.09 -5.22 -6.10
C MET A 64 7.42 -5.09 -6.87
N ILE A 65 8.45 -4.51 -6.25
CA ILE A 65 9.79 -4.43 -6.84
C ILE A 65 10.38 -5.83 -7.02
N GLU A 66 10.30 -6.68 -6.00
CA GLU A 66 10.79 -8.06 -6.07
C GLU A 66 10.09 -8.86 -7.16
N ASP A 67 8.76 -8.79 -7.24
CA ASP A 67 7.96 -9.46 -8.27
C ASP A 67 8.35 -8.98 -9.68
N TYR A 68 8.56 -7.67 -9.86
CA TYR A 68 9.04 -7.09 -11.12
C TYR A 68 10.45 -7.58 -11.46
N GLU A 69 11.39 -7.57 -10.50
CA GLU A 69 12.77 -8.01 -10.74
C GLU A 69 12.88 -9.51 -11.04
N VAL A 70 11.94 -10.34 -10.58
CA VAL A 70 11.84 -11.76 -10.96
C VAL A 70 11.50 -11.92 -12.44
N GLU A 71 10.58 -11.10 -12.96
CA GLU A 71 10.13 -11.21 -14.36
C GLU A 71 11.10 -10.52 -15.34
N TYR A 72 11.63 -9.36 -14.98
CA TYR A 72 12.38 -8.49 -15.89
C TYR A 72 13.89 -8.45 -15.59
N GLY A 73 14.32 -9.05 -14.48
CA GLY A 73 15.68 -8.96 -13.98
C GLY A 73 15.92 -7.72 -13.13
N ASN A 74 17.08 -7.69 -12.47
CA ASN A 74 17.40 -6.65 -11.49
C ASN A 74 17.40 -5.23 -12.11
N LEU A 75 16.61 -4.33 -11.53
CA LEU A 75 16.36 -2.98 -12.02
C LEU A 75 17.62 -2.13 -12.07
N ILE A 76 18.51 -2.25 -11.08
CA ILE A 76 19.77 -1.51 -11.05
C ILE A 76 20.66 -1.93 -12.23
N ASN A 77 20.71 -3.22 -12.53
CA ASN A 77 21.48 -3.72 -13.66
C ASN A 77 20.90 -3.30 -15.01
N LEU A 78 19.57 -3.28 -15.14
CA LEU A 78 18.89 -2.77 -16.33
C LEU A 78 19.21 -1.28 -16.55
N ALA A 79 19.06 -0.46 -15.51
CA ALA A 79 19.35 0.97 -15.59
C ALA A 79 20.82 1.27 -15.95
N LYS A 80 21.78 0.47 -15.44
CA LYS A 80 23.19 0.60 -15.81
C LYS A 80 23.44 0.29 -17.29
N ARG A 81 22.75 -0.71 -17.86
CA ARG A 81 22.86 -1.05 -19.28
C ARG A 81 22.32 0.08 -20.15
N ASP A 82 21.19 0.66 -19.77
CA ASP A 82 20.61 1.78 -20.50
C ASP A 82 21.56 2.99 -20.46
N ILE A 83 22.12 3.37 -19.31
CA ILE A 83 23.08 4.48 -19.25
C ILE A 83 24.31 4.22 -20.14
N LEU A 84 24.81 2.98 -20.19
CA LEU A 84 25.93 2.59 -21.04
C LEU A 84 25.60 2.55 -22.54
N MET A 85 24.33 2.40 -22.94
CA MET A 85 23.92 2.50 -24.34
C MET A 85 23.83 3.95 -24.84
N TRP A 86 23.81 4.93 -23.93
CA TRP A 86 23.73 6.36 -24.24
C TRP A 86 25.11 7.08 -24.16
N ILE A 87 26.18 6.35 -23.82
CA ILE A 87 27.58 6.83 -23.79
C ILE A 87 28.33 6.19 -24.95
#